data_AF-A0A7S1KDQ7-F1
#
_entry.id   AF-A0A7S1KDQ7-F1
#
_cell.length_a   1.000
_cell.length_b   1.000
_cell.length_c   1.000
_cell.angle_alpha   90.00
_cell.angle_beta   90.00
_cell.angle_gamma   90.00
#
_symmetry.space_group_name_H-M   'P 1'
#
loop_
_entity.id
_entity.type
_entity.pdbx_description
1 polymer ?
#
loop_
_entity_poly.entity_id
_entity_poly.type
_entity_poly.pdbx_seq_one_letter_code
_entity_poly.pdbx_strand_id
1 'polypeptide(L)'
;MESFAVSAGSQRKGGATRQRAAGVTDKHVAEDYDSKIRKKRRELAKFITENFWDLPDTYKFGQSRSVIVGLSCLAFLFPAYTLWSVDRPESVLWVVTAALSLVSDYFITGQRKQRWKRALHLLDRWVGAANFLFQFLRLPWFLMAGYRPFCVACCGVVGSFLCKQMSWGVHTFGEYVVWHSVWHFYASAMRGLVVLLDHM
;
A
#
# COMPACT_ATOMS: atom_id res chain seq x y z
N MET A 1 15.57 -78.36 47.10
CA MET A 1 14.18 -78.62 47.54
C MET A 1 13.56 -77.24 47.70
N GLU A 2 12.56 -76.79 46.94
CA GLU A 2 11.49 -77.49 46.25
C GLU A 2 11.15 -76.77 44.94
N SER A 3 10.65 -77.58 44.00
CA SER A 3 10.00 -77.22 42.75
C SER A 3 8.52 -76.87 42.94
N PHE A 4 7.87 -76.56 41.81
CA PHE A 4 6.43 -76.46 41.52
C PHE A 4 5.85 -75.04 41.53
N ALA A 5 4.92 -74.64 40.65
CA ALA A 5 4.52 -75.04 39.30
C ALA A 5 3.34 -74.12 38.91
N VAL A 6 3.31 -73.67 37.65
CA VAL A 6 2.14 -73.57 36.74
C VAL A 6 0.95 -72.67 37.14
N SER A 7 0.58 -71.70 36.28
CA SER A 7 -0.65 -71.79 35.45
C SER A 7 -0.80 -70.63 34.46
N ALA A 8 -1.47 -70.96 33.36
CA ALA A 8 -1.66 -70.19 32.14
C ALA A 8 -2.92 -69.28 32.17
N GLY A 9 -2.98 -68.33 31.23
CA GLY A 9 -4.20 -67.59 30.87
C GLY A 9 -3.86 -66.29 30.14
N SER A 10 -3.83 -66.23 28.81
CA SER A 10 -4.97 -66.10 27.87
C SER A 10 -5.52 -64.68 27.76
N GLN A 11 -5.54 -64.19 26.50
CA GLN A 11 -6.35 -63.09 25.95
C GLN A 11 -5.95 -61.65 26.35
N ARG A 12 -5.87 -60.64 25.46
CA ARG A 12 -6.47 -60.39 24.14
C ARG A 12 -5.57 -59.44 23.33
N LYS A 13 -5.38 -59.75 22.04
CA LYS A 13 -5.01 -58.78 20.99
C LYS A 13 -6.23 -57.92 20.65
N GLY A 14 -6.07 -56.61 20.54
CA GLY A 14 -7.11 -55.75 19.95
C GLY A 14 -6.95 -54.27 20.27
N GLY A 15 -5.94 -53.61 19.71
CA GLY A 15 -5.75 -52.17 19.96
C GLY A 15 -4.81 -51.42 19.03
N ALA A 16 -4.40 -51.97 17.88
CA ALA A 16 -3.32 -51.40 17.07
C ALA A 16 -3.72 -50.90 15.67
N THR A 17 -5.01 -50.87 15.31
CA THR A 17 -5.42 -50.52 13.94
C THR A 17 -6.04 -49.12 13.81
N ARG A 18 -6.35 -48.42 14.91
CA ARG A 18 -7.10 -47.15 14.84
C ARG A 18 -6.26 -45.86 14.81
N GLN A 19 -4.97 -45.91 15.11
CA GLN A 19 -4.10 -44.71 15.15
C GLN A 19 -3.33 -44.43 13.85
N ARG A 20 -3.18 -45.41 12.94
CA ARG A 20 -2.48 -45.19 11.66
C ARG A 20 -3.33 -44.54 10.57
N ALA A 21 -4.65 -44.58 10.68
CA ALA A 21 -5.54 -43.95 9.70
C ALA A 21 -5.59 -42.43 9.84
N ALA A 22 -5.60 -41.89 11.07
CA ALA A 22 -5.71 -40.45 11.32
C ALA A 22 -4.53 -39.63 10.76
N GLY A 23 -3.29 -40.09 10.95
CA GLY A 23 -2.09 -39.37 10.52
C GLY A 23 -1.79 -39.41 9.01
N VAL A 24 -2.44 -40.29 8.25
CA VAL A 24 -2.34 -40.32 6.77
C VAL A 24 -3.35 -39.37 6.15
N THR A 25 -4.57 -39.28 6.71
CA THR A 25 -5.57 -38.27 6.32
C THR A 25 -5.08 -36.85 6.59
N ASP A 26 -4.46 -36.57 7.74
CA ASP A 26 -3.99 -35.21 8.07
C ASP A 26 -2.87 -34.71 7.14
N LYS A 27 -1.97 -35.59 6.69
CA LYS A 27 -0.91 -35.22 5.74
C LYS A 27 -1.46 -34.94 4.34
N HIS A 28 -2.38 -35.76 3.85
CA HIS A 28 -3.02 -35.51 2.56
C HIS A 28 -3.93 -34.27 2.57
N VAL A 29 -4.61 -33.99 3.68
CA VAL A 29 -5.41 -32.77 3.84
C VAL A 29 -4.51 -31.53 3.88
N ALA A 30 -3.36 -31.59 4.55
CA ALA A 30 -2.37 -30.51 4.57
C ALA A 30 -1.73 -30.26 3.19
N GLU A 31 -1.36 -31.32 2.46
CA GLU A 31 -0.82 -31.22 1.10
C GLU A 31 -1.85 -30.67 0.10
N ASP A 32 -3.12 -31.09 0.20
CA ASP A 32 -4.21 -30.56 -0.62
C ASP A 32 -4.47 -29.08 -0.31
N TYR A 33 -4.44 -28.68 0.96
CA TYR A 33 -4.58 -27.28 1.39
C TYR A 33 -3.42 -26.39 0.86
N ASP A 34 -2.18 -26.84 0.98
CA ASP A 34 -1.01 -26.14 0.46
C ASP A 34 -1.00 -26.03 -1.07
N SER A 35 -1.50 -27.06 -1.76
CA SER A 35 -1.64 -27.04 -3.22
C SER A 35 -2.67 -26.00 -3.67
N LYS A 36 -3.81 -25.91 -2.96
CA LYS A 36 -4.87 -24.93 -3.19
C LYS A 36 -4.40 -23.50 -2.92
N ILE A 37 -3.63 -23.27 -1.85
CA ILE A 37 -3.02 -21.97 -1.57
C ILE A 37 -2.03 -21.58 -2.66
N ARG A 38 -1.13 -22.48 -3.08
CA ARG A 38 -0.18 -22.21 -4.17
C ARG A 38 -0.89 -21.89 -5.48
N LYS A 39 -1.97 -22.60 -5.81
CA LYS A 39 -2.80 -22.31 -6.98
C LYS A 39 -3.44 -20.93 -6.90
N LYS A 40 -4.09 -20.59 -5.77
CA LYS A 40 -4.67 -19.25 -5.55
C LYS A 40 -3.63 -18.13 -5.63
N ARG A 41 -2.43 -18.33 -5.07
CA ARG A 41 -1.33 -17.35 -5.16
C ARG A 41 -0.87 -17.15 -6.60
N ARG A 42 -0.79 -18.21 -7.41
CA ARG A 42 -0.46 -18.11 -8.83
C ARG A 42 -1.54 -17.41 -9.63
N GLU A 43 -2.81 -17.72 -9.37
CA GLU A 43 -3.95 -17.06 -10.00
C GLU A 43 -4.00 -15.57 -9.64
N LEU A 44 -3.78 -15.22 -8.37
CA LEU A 44 -3.67 -13.83 -7.92
C LEU A 44 -2.47 -13.13 -8.56
N ALA A 45 -1.29 -13.77 -8.60
CA ALA A 45 -0.11 -13.20 -9.24
C ALA A 45 -0.35 -12.96 -10.73
N LYS A 46 -0.96 -13.93 -11.42
CA LYS A 46 -1.35 -13.82 -12.83
C LYS A 46 -2.34 -12.67 -13.04
N PHE A 47 -3.39 -12.62 -12.24
CA PHE A 47 -4.39 -11.54 -12.26
C PHE A 47 -3.73 -10.17 -12.03
N ILE A 48 -2.85 -10.05 -11.04
CA ILE A 48 -2.10 -8.82 -10.79
C ILE A 48 -1.26 -8.49 -12.02
N THR A 49 -0.45 -9.41 -12.54
CA THR A 49 0.41 -9.11 -13.70
C THR A 49 -0.35 -8.76 -14.97
N GLU A 50 -1.52 -9.36 -15.19
CA GLU A 50 -2.36 -9.08 -16.37
C GLU A 50 -3.04 -7.71 -16.26
N ASN A 51 -3.54 -7.35 -15.07
CA ASN A 51 -4.25 -6.08 -14.85
C ASN A 51 -3.34 -4.91 -14.44
N PHE A 52 -2.11 -5.17 -14.00
CA PHE A 52 -1.17 -4.14 -13.57
C PHE A 52 -0.86 -3.14 -14.70
N TRP A 53 -0.88 -3.61 -15.94
CA TRP A 53 -0.55 -2.81 -17.13
C TRP A 53 -1.76 -2.13 -17.78
N ASP A 54 -2.95 -2.26 -17.19
CA ASP A 54 -4.23 -1.76 -17.72
C ASP A 54 -4.40 -0.25 -17.53
N LEU A 55 -3.35 0.50 -17.83
CA LEU A 55 -3.40 1.93 -18.05
C LEU A 55 -3.61 2.18 -19.54
N PRO A 56 -4.50 3.11 -19.92
CA PRO A 56 -4.62 3.52 -21.30
C PRO A 56 -3.29 4.07 -21.82
N ASP A 57 -2.97 3.69 -23.05
CA ASP A 57 -1.76 4.10 -23.80
C ASP A 57 -1.65 5.62 -23.95
N THR A 58 -2.79 6.30 -23.85
CA THR A 58 -2.91 7.76 -23.90
C THR A 58 -3.53 8.28 -22.61
N TYR A 59 -2.95 9.38 -22.11
CA TYR A 59 -3.54 10.14 -21.01
C TYR A 59 -4.66 11.05 -21.55
N LYS A 60 -5.67 11.36 -20.72
CA LYS A 60 -6.86 12.15 -21.15
C LYS A 60 -6.52 13.51 -21.76
N PHE A 61 -5.38 14.09 -21.38
CA PHE A 61 -4.89 15.37 -21.91
C PHE A 61 -3.69 15.21 -22.85
N GLY A 62 -3.49 14.02 -23.42
CA GLY A 62 -2.36 13.72 -24.29
C GLY A 62 -1.02 13.91 -23.57
N GLN A 63 -0.07 14.57 -24.24
CA GLN A 63 1.26 14.89 -23.71
C GLN A 63 1.37 16.33 -23.19
N SER A 64 0.24 16.98 -22.89
CA SER A 64 0.22 18.33 -22.34
C SER A 64 1.01 18.39 -21.04
N ARG A 65 1.84 19.44 -20.90
CA ARG A 65 2.72 19.65 -19.74
C ARG A 65 2.39 20.97 -19.07
N SER A 66 2.61 21.04 -17.76
CA SER A 66 2.44 22.26 -16.98
C SER A 66 3.62 22.43 -16.03
N VAL A 67 4.29 23.58 -16.12
CA VAL A 67 5.36 23.96 -15.18
C VAL A 67 4.79 24.12 -13.77
N ILE A 68 3.55 24.59 -13.63
CA ILE A 68 2.88 24.74 -12.33
C ILE A 68 2.72 23.37 -11.67
N VAL A 69 2.30 22.35 -12.43
CA VAL A 69 2.22 20.98 -11.90
C VAL A 69 3.60 20.49 -11.47
N GLY A 70 4.64 20.64 -12.31
CA GLY A 70 5.99 20.22 -11.96
C GLY A 70 6.53 20.90 -10.70
N LEU A 71 6.33 22.21 -10.55
CA LEU A 71 6.71 22.96 -9.35
C LEU A 71 5.91 22.52 -8.12
N SER A 72 4.61 22.24 -8.29
CA SER A 72 3.77 21.79 -7.18
C SER A 72 4.21 20.42 -6.63
N CYS A 73 4.82 19.54 -7.43
CA CYS A 73 5.42 18.30 -6.95
C CYS A 73 6.53 18.54 -5.90
N LEU A 74 7.25 19.66 -6.01
CA LEU A 74 8.28 20.03 -5.05
C LEU A 74 7.70 20.43 -3.68
N ALA A 75 6.40 20.72 -3.59
CA ALA A 75 5.74 20.98 -2.31
C ALA A 75 5.89 19.79 -1.34
N PHE A 76 6.01 18.56 -1.86
CA PHE A 76 6.24 17.36 -1.06
C PHE A 76 7.60 17.36 -0.32
N LEU A 77 8.55 18.21 -0.72
CA LEU A 77 9.79 18.38 0.03
C LEU A 77 9.58 19.10 1.37
N PHE A 78 8.49 19.87 1.51
CA PHE A 78 8.17 20.54 2.77
C PHE A 78 7.91 19.54 3.92
N PRO A 79 6.95 18.61 3.84
CA PRO A 79 6.77 17.61 4.88
C PRO A 79 7.99 16.68 5.00
N ALA A 80 8.71 16.40 3.91
CA ALA A 80 9.96 15.65 4.00
C ALA A 80 10.96 16.35 4.94
N TYR A 81 11.17 17.65 4.76
CA TYR A 81 12.08 18.43 5.60
C TYR A 81 11.62 18.47 7.05
N THR A 82 10.34 18.76 7.32
CA THR A 82 9.84 18.86 8.70
C THR A 82 9.88 17.52 9.43
N LEU A 83 9.77 16.41 8.71
CA LEU A 83 9.81 15.06 9.29
C LEU A 83 11.23 14.50 9.45
N TRP A 84 12.26 15.11 8.85
CA TRP A 84 13.58 14.49 8.76
C TRP A 84 14.20 14.12 10.13
N SER A 85 13.98 14.95 11.15
CA SER A 85 14.46 14.72 12.51
C SER A 85 13.53 13.88 13.39
N VAL A 86 12.29 13.67 12.95
CA VAL A 86 11.21 13.07 13.75
C VAL A 86 10.91 11.65 13.29
N ASP A 87 10.68 11.50 11.99
CA ASP A 87 10.32 10.25 11.33
C ASP A 87 11.00 10.18 9.96
N ARG A 88 12.21 9.63 9.96
CA ARG A 88 12.99 9.43 8.73
C ARG A 88 12.28 8.53 7.70
N PRO A 89 11.69 7.38 8.08
CA PRO A 89 10.93 6.57 7.12
C PRO A 89 9.85 7.34 6.38
N GLU A 90 9.04 8.13 7.10
CA GLU A 90 8.00 8.94 6.47
C GLU A 90 8.61 10.06 5.62
N SER A 91 9.64 10.73 6.12
CA SER A 91 10.35 11.77 5.36
C SER A 91 10.87 11.25 4.02
N VAL A 92 11.51 10.07 4.01
CA VAL A 92 11.99 9.42 2.78
C VAL A 92 10.84 9.10 1.84
N LEU A 93 9.68 8.66 2.35
CA LEU A 93 8.49 8.42 1.54
C LEU A 93 8.01 9.70 0.83
N TRP A 94 8.03 10.85 1.50
CA TRP A 94 7.72 12.15 0.90
C TRP A 94 8.74 12.56 -0.17
N VAL A 95 10.03 12.34 0.04
CA VAL A 95 11.08 12.60 -0.98
C VAL A 95 10.86 11.71 -2.21
N VAL A 96 10.61 10.41 -2.02
CA VAL A 96 10.35 9.47 -3.12
C VAL A 96 9.08 9.87 -3.87
N THR A 97 8.03 10.28 -3.15
CA THR A 97 6.80 10.82 -3.76
C THR A 97 7.12 12.05 -4.60
N ALA A 98 7.88 13.03 -4.08
CA ALA A 98 8.28 14.23 -4.80
C ALA A 98 9.02 13.91 -6.11
N ALA A 99 9.99 13.01 -6.04
CA ALA A 99 10.80 12.60 -7.20
C ALA A 99 9.95 11.88 -8.25
N LEU A 100 9.13 10.91 -7.84
CA LEU A 100 8.29 10.16 -8.75
C LEU A 100 7.21 11.02 -9.39
N SER A 101 6.54 11.88 -8.61
CA SER A 101 5.53 12.81 -9.13
C SER A 101 6.14 13.83 -10.08
N LEU A 102 7.33 14.36 -9.79
CA LEU A 102 8.01 15.28 -10.72
C LEU A 102 8.36 14.58 -12.03
N VAL A 103 8.88 13.35 -11.97
CA VAL A 103 9.19 12.56 -13.16
C VAL A 103 7.92 12.27 -13.95
N SER A 104 6.89 11.70 -13.31
CA SER A 104 5.64 11.28 -13.95
C SER A 104 4.86 12.46 -14.53
N ASP A 105 4.65 13.51 -13.74
CA ASP A 105 3.71 14.59 -14.06
C ASP A 105 4.33 15.72 -14.87
N TYR A 106 5.66 15.87 -14.90
CA TYR A 106 6.34 16.91 -15.68
C TYR A 106 7.22 16.36 -16.82
N PHE A 107 8.14 15.45 -16.53
CA PHE A 107 9.11 14.97 -17.54
C PHE A 107 8.50 13.99 -18.53
N ILE A 108 7.73 13.00 -18.05
CA ILE A 108 7.14 11.94 -18.89
C ILE A 108 5.61 12.04 -19.00
N THR A 109 5.04 13.23 -18.79
CA THR A 109 3.59 13.46 -18.84
C THR A 109 2.97 12.93 -20.13
N GLY A 110 1.97 12.05 -19.99
CA GLY A 110 1.27 11.48 -21.13
C GLY A 110 2.04 10.48 -21.98
N GLN A 111 3.31 10.20 -21.68
CA GLN A 111 4.17 9.32 -22.48
C GLN A 111 4.03 7.85 -22.04
N ARG A 112 2.86 7.21 -22.26
CA ARG A 112 2.56 5.85 -21.77
C ARG A 112 2.72 4.71 -22.80
N LYS A 113 3.22 5.03 -24.00
CA LYS A 113 3.51 4.05 -25.07
C LYS A 113 4.63 3.08 -24.69
N GLN A 114 5.65 3.55 -23.99
CA GLN A 114 6.77 2.72 -23.55
C GLN A 114 6.47 2.10 -22.18
N ARG A 115 6.68 0.78 -22.04
CA ARG A 115 6.35 0.03 -20.81
C ARG A 115 7.00 0.61 -19.55
N TRP A 116 8.27 1.01 -19.62
CA TRP A 116 8.97 1.58 -18.46
C TRP A 116 8.41 2.95 -18.03
N LYS A 117 7.98 3.80 -18.97
CA LYS A 117 7.31 5.08 -18.65
C LYS A 117 5.95 4.84 -18.00
N ARG A 118 5.19 3.88 -18.53
CA ARG A 118 3.92 3.44 -17.91
C ARG A 118 4.14 2.91 -16.49
N ALA A 119 5.21 2.13 -16.28
CA ALA A 119 5.58 1.62 -14.96
C ALA A 119 5.86 2.76 -13.98
N LEU A 120 6.55 3.82 -14.40
CA LEU A 120 6.79 5.00 -13.57
C LEU A 120 5.50 5.73 -13.20
N HIS A 121 4.56 5.90 -14.14
CA HIS A 121 3.23 6.46 -13.86
C HIS A 121 2.43 5.61 -12.86
N LEU A 122 2.54 4.28 -12.93
CA LEU A 122 1.94 3.38 -11.94
C LEU A 122 2.62 3.52 -10.59
N LEU A 123 3.95 3.51 -10.58
CA LEU A 123 4.73 3.58 -9.35
C LEU A 123 4.43 4.87 -8.59
N ASP A 124 4.40 6.02 -9.28
CA ASP A 124 3.99 7.29 -8.71
C ASP A 124 2.59 7.22 -8.07
N ARG A 125 1.60 6.66 -8.79
CA ARG A 125 0.25 6.45 -8.23
C ARG A 125 0.24 5.54 -7.00
N TRP A 126 0.99 4.44 -7.03
CA TRP A 126 1.08 3.49 -5.91
C TRP A 126 1.78 4.10 -4.71
N VAL A 127 2.86 4.84 -4.93
CA VAL A 127 3.58 5.54 -3.85
C VAL A 127 2.71 6.64 -3.26
N GLY A 128 2.03 7.43 -4.07
CA GLY A 128 1.06 8.42 -3.59
C GLY A 128 -0.08 7.79 -2.79
N ALA A 129 -0.62 6.65 -3.24
CA ALA A 129 -1.65 5.91 -2.50
C ALA A 129 -1.12 5.32 -1.19
N ALA A 130 0.09 4.77 -1.19
CA ALA A 130 0.76 4.24 -0.01
C ALA A 130 1.02 5.35 1.02
N ASN A 131 1.47 6.52 0.58
CA ASN A 131 1.67 7.69 1.44
C ASN A 131 0.34 8.15 2.06
N PHE A 132 -0.74 8.21 1.26
CA PHE A 132 -2.07 8.55 1.78
C PHE A 132 -2.60 7.52 2.79
N LEU A 133 -2.45 6.23 2.49
CA LEU A 133 -2.81 5.14 3.41
C LEU A 133 -2.01 5.24 4.71
N PHE A 134 -0.71 5.54 4.62
CA PHE A 134 0.15 5.73 5.77
C PHE A 134 -0.36 6.87 6.66
N GLN A 135 -0.74 8.02 6.09
CA GLN A 135 -1.36 9.12 6.87
C GLN A 135 -2.64 8.69 7.57
N PHE A 136 -3.51 7.95 6.87
CA PHE A 136 -4.77 7.47 7.43
C PHE A 136 -4.54 6.53 8.62
N LEU A 137 -3.59 5.60 8.49
CA LEU A 137 -3.25 4.65 9.56
C LEU A 137 -2.62 5.34 10.79
N ARG A 138 -2.08 6.56 10.64
CA ARG A 138 -1.52 7.35 11.74
C ARG A 138 -2.53 8.22 12.48
N LEU A 139 -3.77 8.32 12.00
CA LEU A 139 -4.81 9.10 12.69
C LEU A 139 -4.99 8.73 14.18
N PRO A 140 -4.98 7.44 14.59
CA PRO A 140 -5.05 7.08 16.00
C PRO A 140 -3.87 7.62 16.82
N TRP A 141 -2.66 7.67 16.24
CA TRP A 141 -1.49 8.23 16.90
C TRP A 141 -1.62 9.73 17.13
N PHE A 142 -2.08 10.47 16.11
CA PHE A 142 -2.31 11.92 16.25
C PHE A 142 -3.39 12.24 17.28
N LEU A 143 -4.39 11.35 17.45
CA LEU A 143 -5.39 11.49 18.51
C LEU A 143 -4.76 11.38 19.90
N MET A 144 -3.82 10.45 20.09
CA MET A 144 -3.09 10.31 21.35
C MET A 144 -2.17 11.50 21.64
N ALA A 145 -1.59 12.11 20.61
CA ALA A 145 -0.77 13.32 20.75
C ALA A 145 -1.60 14.56 21.09
N GLY A 146 -2.83 14.64 20.61
CA GLY A 146 -3.79 15.66 21.04
C GLY A 146 -4.91 15.90 20.04
N TYR A 147 -5.97 16.55 20.51
CA TYR A 147 -7.13 16.85 19.68
C TYR A 147 -6.80 17.74 18.46
N ARG A 148 -5.91 18.73 18.63
CA ARG A 148 -5.51 19.66 17.56
C ARG A 148 -4.79 18.97 16.40
N PRO A 149 -3.66 18.25 16.59
CA PRO A 149 -2.98 17.55 15.49
C PRO A 149 -3.89 16.50 14.84
N PHE A 150 -4.75 15.82 15.60
CA PHE A 150 -5.75 14.90 15.07
C PHE A 150 -6.75 15.56 14.11
N CYS A 151 -7.36 16.68 14.51
CA CYS A 151 -8.30 17.39 13.65
C CYS A 151 -7.65 17.87 12.36
N VAL A 152 -6.43 18.41 12.43
CA VAL A 152 -5.68 18.85 11.25
C VAL A 152 -5.32 17.67 10.35
N ALA A 153 -4.91 16.53 10.92
CA ALA A 153 -4.64 15.33 10.15
C ALA A 153 -5.89 14.80 9.44
N CYS A 154 -7.03 14.76 10.13
CA CYS A 154 -8.32 14.39 9.54
C CYS A 154 -8.71 15.32 8.38
N CYS A 155 -8.62 16.65 8.58
CA CYS A 155 -8.85 17.62 7.51
C CYS A 155 -7.89 17.42 6.34
N GLY A 156 -6.61 17.17 6.62
CA GLY A 156 -5.59 16.86 5.62
C GLY A 156 -5.96 15.65 4.76
N VAL A 157 -6.37 14.55 5.38
CA VAL A 157 -6.80 13.32 4.69
C VAL A 157 -8.04 13.58 3.83
N VAL A 158 -9.11 14.12 4.43
CA VAL A 158 -10.39 14.35 3.73
C VAL A 158 -10.22 15.37 2.60
N GLY A 159 -9.58 16.50 2.87
CA GLY A 159 -9.37 17.55 1.88
C GLY A 159 -8.46 17.10 0.73
N SER A 160 -7.42 16.31 1.01
CA SER A 160 -6.58 15.73 -0.04
C SER A 160 -7.36 14.76 -0.93
N PHE A 161 -8.21 13.92 -0.34
CA PHE A 161 -9.08 13.03 -1.10
C PHE A 161 -10.05 13.80 -2.01
N LEU A 162 -10.68 14.85 -1.47
CA LEU A 162 -11.58 15.72 -2.25
C LEU A 162 -10.84 16.40 -3.41
N CYS A 163 -9.68 17.01 -3.16
CA CYS A 163 -8.90 17.64 -4.23
C CYS A 163 -8.49 16.65 -5.31
N LYS A 164 -8.12 15.42 -4.91
CA LYS A 164 -7.77 14.35 -5.86
C LYS A 164 -8.97 13.93 -6.71
N GLN A 165 -10.13 13.76 -6.08
CA GLN A 165 -11.38 13.42 -6.76
C GLN A 165 -11.77 14.50 -7.78
N MET A 166 -11.66 15.79 -7.40
CA MET A 166 -11.93 16.91 -8.29
C MET A 166 -10.98 16.91 -9.49
N SER A 167 -9.67 16.70 -9.27
CA SER A 167 -8.66 16.58 -10.34
C SER A 167 -8.95 15.46 -11.36
N TRP A 168 -9.62 14.38 -10.93
CA TRP A 168 -10.03 13.32 -11.85
C TRP A 168 -11.26 13.70 -12.68
N GLY A 169 -12.23 14.38 -12.06
CA GLY A 169 -13.50 14.75 -12.68
C GLY A 169 -13.44 15.88 -13.71
N VAL A 170 -12.39 16.69 -13.72
CA VAL A 170 -12.28 17.83 -14.65
C VAL A 170 -12.12 17.42 -16.13
N HIS A 171 -12.71 18.25 -16.99
CA HIS A 171 -12.75 18.04 -18.44
C HIS A 171 -11.70 18.87 -19.20
N THR A 172 -11.16 19.94 -18.59
CA THR A 172 -10.13 20.76 -19.21
C THR A 172 -8.76 20.56 -18.57
N PHE A 173 -7.69 20.76 -19.35
CA PHE A 173 -6.32 20.67 -18.83
C PHE A 173 -6.02 21.79 -17.82
N GLY A 174 -6.57 22.99 -18.03
CA GLY A 174 -6.39 24.12 -17.11
C GLY A 174 -6.95 23.83 -15.71
N GLU A 175 -8.18 23.34 -15.63
CA GLU A 175 -8.77 22.95 -14.34
C GLU A 175 -7.99 21.79 -13.68
N TYR A 176 -7.49 20.84 -14.47
CA TYR A 176 -6.63 19.77 -13.97
C TYR A 176 -5.37 20.31 -13.32
N VAL A 177 -4.68 21.24 -13.98
CA VAL A 177 -3.48 21.89 -13.44
C VAL A 177 -3.79 22.53 -12.09
N VAL A 178 -4.91 23.25 -11.97
CA VAL A 178 -5.32 23.89 -10.72
C VAL A 178 -5.57 22.85 -9.63
N TRP A 179 -6.51 21.93 -9.83
CA TRP A 179 -6.92 20.98 -8.79
C TRP A 179 -5.82 19.99 -8.40
N HIS A 180 -5.00 19.56 -9.36
CA HIS A 180 -3.86 18.67 -9.07
C HIS A 180 -2.76 19.41 -8.30
N SER A 181 -2.47 20.66 -8.64
CA SER A 181 -1.49 21.46 -7.90
C SER A 181 -1.98 21.81 -6.49
N VAL A 182 -3.26 22.18 -6.35
CA VAL A 182 -3.91 22.41 -5.04
C VAL A 182 -3.83 21.16 -4.17
N TRP A 183 -4.07 19.98 -4.74
CA TRP A 183 -3.89 18.72 -4.02
C TRP A 183 -2.47 18.57 -3.45
N HIS A 184 -1.41 18.81 -4.25
CA HIS A 184 -0.03 18.73 -3.77
C HIS A 184 0.25 19.70 -2.61
N PHE A 185 -0.11 20.97 -2.77
CA PHE A 185 0.11 21.99 -1.75
C PHE A 185 -0.69 21.71 -0.48
N TYR A 186 -1.97 21.36 -0.61
CA TYR A 186 -2.85 21.09 0.52
C TYR A 186 -2.35 19.89 1.33
N ALA A 187 -2.03 18.77 0.67
CA ALA A 187 -1.51 17.57 1.32
C ALA A 187 -0.20 17.86 2.06
N SER A 188 0.71 18.59 1.41
CA SER A 188 2.02 18.95 1.98
C SER A 188 1.90 19.89 3.18
N ALA A 189 1.09 20.95 3.04
CA ALA A 189 0.88 21.94 4.08
C ALA A 189 0.21 21.31 5.30
N MET A 190 -0.87 20.56 5.11
CA MET A 190 -1.58 19.91 6.22
C MET A 190 -0.67 18.93 6.96
N ARG A 191 0.13 18.13 6.24
CA ARG A 191 1.06 17.23 6.91
C ARG A 191 2.11 17.98 7.72
N GLY A 192 2.70 19.04 7.16
CA GLY A 192 3.66 19.87 7.88
C GLY A 192 3.05 20.54 9.11
N LEU A 193 1.81 21.04 9.03
CA LEU A 193 1.08 21.57 10.18
C LEU A 193 0.87 20.51 11.27
N VAL A 194 0.54 19.27 10.91
CA VAL A 194 0.45 18.17 11.90
C VAL A 194 1.78 17.96 12.62
N VAL A 195 2.92 17.98 11.91
CA VAL A 195 4.25 17.87 12.57
C VAL A 195 4.45 19.00 13.56
N LEU A 196 4.21 20.24 13.13
CA LEU A 196 4.40 21.41 13.98
C LEU A 196 3.54 21.35 15.25
N LEU A 197 2.27 20.95 15.11
CA LEU A 197 1.33 20.83 16.24
C LEU A 197 1.62 19.65 17.16
N ASP A 198 2.23 18.58 16.64
CA ASP A 198 2.66 17.42 17.42
C ASP A 198 3.91 17.73 18.28
N HIS A 199 4.66 18.78 17.93
CA HIS A 199 5.93 19.17 18.57
C HIS A 199 5.84 20.42 19.46
N MET A 200 4.65 21.02 19.59
CA MET A 200 4.36 22.16 20.46
C MET A 200 3.64 21.70 21.73
#